data_AF-A0A972LGY5-F1
#
_entry.id   AF-A0A972LGY5-F1
#
_cell.length_a   1.000
_cell.length_b   1.000
_cell.length_c   1.000
_cell.angle_alpha   90.00
_cell.angle_beta   90.00
_cell.angle_gamma   90.00
#
_symmetry.space_group_name_H-M   'P 1'
#
loop_
_entity.id
_entity.type
_entity.pdbx_description
1 polymer ?
#
loop_
_entity_poly.entity_id
_entity_poly.type
_entity_poly.pdbx_seq_one_letter_code
_entity_poly.pdbx_strand_id
1 'polypeptide(L)'
;ENRIPYRVAEYSKGDRPATVDDYTHLVIMGGPMAVYEMDRYPYLKDEAKLIEDFVKKGRAVLGVCLGAQMLAHVLGARVYPGEVKEIGWFKVELTEEGLNDPAIKELEIDGSGRAEVFQWHGDTFDLPEGAKRIASSEAYPNQAFVYNNNVYALQFHIEVTPEIIRQWFEHDEDTDRALEMVRHAEEIFKDYLQRAMGFYRNFFQSSLSNIK
;
A
#
# COMPACT_ATOMS: atom_id res chain seq x y z
N GLU A 1 -18.91 -14.37 0.53
CA GLU A 1 -19.56 -13.18 1.12
C GLU A 1 -18.45 -12.14 1.30
N ASN A 2 -18.30 -11.02 0.61
CA ASN A 2 -19.14 -10.18 -0.23
C ASN A 2 -18.38 -9.93 -1.56
N ARG A 3 -19.01 -10.13 -2.72
CA ARG A 3 -18.35 -9.80 -4.00
C ARG A 3 -18.44 -8.29 -4.21
N ILE A 4 -17.41 -7.54 -3.81
CA ILE A 4 -17.28 -6.13 -4.18
C ILE A 4 -17.05 -6.10 -5.70
N PRO A 5 -17.93 -5.47 -6.51
CA PRO A 5 -17.67 -5.31 -7.93
C PRO A 5 -16.41 -4.48 -8.12
N TYR A 6 -15.50 -4.96 -8.97
CA TYR A 6 -14.26 -4.26 -9.25
C TYR A 6 -13.92 -4.32 -10.74
N ARG A 7 -13.08 -3.39 -11.17
CA ARG A 7 -12.41 -3.41 -12.47
C ARG A 7 -10.93 -3.20 -12.23
N VAL A 8 -10.11 -4.01 -12.88
CA VAL A 8 -8.66 -3.79 -12.96
C VAL A 8 -8.39 -2.94 -14.20
N ALA A 9 -7.56 -1.92 -14.07
CA ALA A 9 -7.11 -1.09 -15.18
C ALA A 9 -5.58 -1.17 -15.29
N GLU A 10 -5.07 -1.75 -16.38
CA GLU A 10 -3.63 -1.86 -16.63
C GLU A 10 -3.11 -0.66 -17.40
N TYR A 11 -2.60 0.34 -16.69
CA TYR A 11 -2.24 1.62 -17.30
C TYR A 11 -1.10 1.52 -18.32
N SER A 12 -0.17 0.59 -18.09
CA SER A 12 0.94 0.27 -19.00
C SER A 12 0.50 -0.31 -20.35
N LYS A 13 -0.69 -0.92 -20.40
CA LYS A 13 -1.32 -1.44 -21.64
C LYS A 13 -2.30 -0.46 -22.28
N GLY A 14 -2.41 0.76 -21.73
CA GLY A 14 -3.31 1.79 -22.23
C GLY A 14 -4.76 1.67 -21.74
N ASP A 15 -5.08 0.74 -20.83
CA ASP A 15 -6.43 0.67 -20.27
C ASP A 15 -6.68 1.85 -19.32
N ARG A 16 -7.90 2.38 -19.37
CA ARG A 16 -8.36 3.51 -18.56
C ARG A 16 -9.83 3.31 -18.19
N PRO A 17 -10.25 3.68 -16.97
CA PRO A 17 -11.68 3.80 -16.67
C PRO A 17 -12.31 4.88 -17.56
N ALA A 18 -13.53 4.63 -18.05
CA ALA A 18 -14.24 5.59 -18.90
C ALA A 18 -14.62 6.86 -18.11
N THR A 19 -14.99 6.67 -16.84
CA THR A 19 -15.15 7.74 -15.86
C THR A 19 -14.72 7.21 -14.50
N VAL A 20 -14.24 8.10 -13.63
CA VAL A 20 -14.01 7.76 -12.23
C VAL A 20 -15.33 7.65 -11.48
N ASP A 21 -16.41 8.29 -11.93
CA ASP A 21 -17.66 8.46 -11.19
C ASP A 21 -18.41 7.18 -10.84
N ASP A 22 -18.11 6.09 -11.54
CA ASP A 22 -18.67 4.77 -11.27
C ASP A 22 -18.00 4.05 -10.09
N TYR A 23 -16.96 4.64 -9.51
CA TYR A 23 -16.11 4.01 -8.49
C TYR A 23 -16.07 4.82 -7.19
N THR A 24 -16.25 4.12 -6.07
CA THR A 24 -16.17 4.69 -4.72
C THR A 24 -14.79 4.54 -4.07
N HIS A 25 -13.99 3.58 -4.55
CA HIS A 25 -12.65 3.28 -4.05
C HIS A 25 -11.67 3.16 -5.21
N LEU A 26 -10.42 3.52 -4.94
CA LEU A 26 -9.28 3.25 -5.81
C LEU A 26 -8.23 2.48 -5.01
N VAL A 27 -7.68 1.42 -5.62
CA VAL A 27 -6.51 0.71 -5.10
C VAL A 27 -5.41 0.80 -6.15
N ILE A 28 -4.26 1.35 -5.78
CA ILE A 28 -3.06 1.47 -6.63
C ILE A 28 -2.01 0.50 -6.09
N MET A 29 -1.63 -0.47 -6.92
CA MET A 29 -0.69 -1.51 -6.55
C MET A 29 0.76 -1.07 -6.78
N GLY A 30 1.70 -1.88 -6.29
CA GLY A 30 3.13 -1.70 -6.53
C GLY A 30 3.52 -1.95 -7.99
N GLY A 31 4.75 -1.58 -8.33
CA GLY A 31 5.36 -1.82 -9.63
C GLY A 31 6.87 -1.56 -9.60
N PRO A 32 7.63 -2.02 -10.60
CA PRO A 32 9.09 -1.88 -10.62
C PRO A 32 9.57 -0.49 -11.04
N MET A 33 8.66 0.42 -11.39
CA MET A 33 8.98 1.79 -11.81
C MET A 33 9.20 2.70 -10.60
N ALA A 34 9.96 3.78 -10.78
CA ALA A 34 10.00 4.87 -9.81
C ALA A 34 9.13 6.05 -10.24
N VAL A 35 8.61 6.81 -9.27
CA VAL A 35 7.75 7.99 -9.50
C VAL A 35 8.43 9.01 -10.41
N TYR A 36 9.73 9.21 -10.26
CA TYR A 36 10.52 10.15 -11.08
C TYR A 36 10.86 9.61 -12.49
N GLU A 37 10.46 8.39 -12.86
CA GLU A 37 10.59 7.84 -14.21
C GLU A 37 9.39 8.13 -15.11
N MET A 38 8.51 9.08 -14.75
CA MET A 38 7.32 9.45 -15.53
C MET A 38 7.59 9.85 -16.99
N ASP A 39 8.79 10.31 -17.34
CA ASP A 39 9.15 10.58 -18.75
C ASP A 39 9.44 9.30 -19.53
N ARG A 40 9.99 8.27 -18.86
CA ARG A 40 10.21 6.94 -19.41
C ARG A 40 8.92 6.13 -19.45
N TYR A 41 8.03 6.34 -18.49
CA TYR A 41 6.74 5.68 -18.36
C TYR A 41 5.60 6.71 -18.30
N PRO A 42 5.21 7.32 -19.45
CA PRO A 42 4.23 8.41 -19.48
C PRO A 42 2.86 8.06 -18.88
N TYR A 43 2.48 6.78 -18.87
CA TYR A 43 1.23 6.34 -18.25
C TYR A 43 1.17 6.63 -16.75
N LEU A 44 2.32 6.74 -16.06
CA LEU A 44 2.37 7.14 -14.64
C LEU A 44 1.80 8.56 -14.45
N LYS A 45 1.95 9.45 -15.44
CA LYS A 45 1.34 10.79 -15.40
C LYS A 45 -0.19 10.72 -15.47
N ASP A 46 -0.73 9.75 -16.19
CA ASP A 46 -2.18 9.53 -16.24
C ASP A 46 -2.69 8.88 -14.95
N GLU A 47 -1.92 7.97 -14.38
CA GLU A 47 -2.23 7.35 -13.09
C GLU A 47 -2.20 8.39 -11.96
N ALA A 48 -1.24 9.31 -11.95
CA ALA A 48 -1.21 10.43 -11.02
C ALA A 48 -2.47 11.31 -11.10
N LYS A 49 -2.96 11.60 -12.33
CA LYS A 49 -4.21 12.35 -12.52
C LYS A 49 -5.42 11.59 -11.96
N LEU A 50 -5.49 10.27 -12.17
CA LEU A 50 -6.55 9.44 -11.62
C LEU A 50 -6.57 9.51 -10.08
N ILE A 51 -5.39 9.37 -9.46
CA ILE A 51 -5.24 9.46 -8.01
C ILE A 51 -5.69 10.83 -7.50
N GLU A 52 -5.24 11.90 -8.16
CA GLU A 52 -5.61 13.27 -7.83
C GLU A 52 -7.13 13.49 -7.90
N ASP A 53 -7.80 12.96 -8.94
CA ASP A 53 -9.24 13.06 -9.11
C ASP A 53 -10.02 12.34 -7.99
N PHE A 54 -9.57 11.15 -7.56
CA PHE A 54 -10.20 10.44 -6.44
C PHE A 54 -10.03 11.20 -5.13
N VAL A 55 -8.82 11.69 -4.85
CA VAL A 55 -8.50 12.46 -3.65
C VAL A 55 -9.33 13.75 -3.59
N LYS A 56 -9.38 14.53 -4.69
CA LYS A 56 -10.18 15.77 -4.79
C LYS A 56 -11.68 15.53 -4.62
N LYS A 57 -12.18 14.37 -5.05
CA LYS A 57 -13.58 13.97 -4.86
C LYS A 57 -13.87 13.40 -3.46
N GLY A 58 -12.87 13.37 -2.56
CA GLY A 58 -13.02 12.84 -1.20
C GLY A 58 -13.30 11.34 -1.17
N ARG A 59 -12.87 10.60 -2.20
CA ARG A 59 -13.08 9.15 -2.29
C ARG A 59 -11.98 8.38 -1.60
N ALA A 60 -12.27 7.14 -1.25
CA ALA A 60 -11.31 6.28 -0.58
C ALA A 60 -10.22 5.83 -1.56
N VAL A 61 -8.96 5.92 -1.13
CA VAL A 61 -7.79 5.52 -1.93
C VAL A 61 -6.86 4.68 -1.07
N LEU A 62 -6.36 3.58 -1.63
CA LEU A 62 -5.29 2.78 -1.03
C LEU A 62 -4.14 2.69 -2.02
N GLY A 63 -2.98 3.22 -1.65
CA GLY A 63 -1.72 3.02 -2.38
C GLY A 63 -0.83 2.01 -1.68
N VAL A 64 -0.31 1.03 -2.41
CA VAL A 64 0.63 0.01 -1.91
C VAL A 64 1.95 0.12 -2.65
N CYS A 65 3.07 0.15 -1.91
CA CYS A 65 4.43 0.26 -2.46
C CYS A 65 4.58 1.46 -3.43
N LEU A 66 4.79 1.25 -4.74
CA LEU A 66 4.79 2.34 -5.73
C LEU A 66 3.49 3.17 -5.67
N GLY A 67 2.33 2.54 -5.42
CA GLY A 67 1.07 3.25 -5.24
C GLY A 67 1.08 4.23 -4.06
N ALA A 68 1.75 3.88 -2.96
CA ALA A 68 1.93 4.76 -1.81
C ALA A 68 2.83 5.96 -2.16
N GLN A 69 3.89 5.71 -2.92
CA GLN A 69 4.81 6.75 -3.41
C GLN A 69 4.11 7.70 -4.40
N MET A 70 3.34 7.16 -5.33
CA MET A 70 2.51 7.94 -6.27
C MET A 70 1.50 8.82 -5.52
N LEU A 71 0.88 8.29 -4.47
CA LEU A 71 -0.04 9.04 -3.63
C LEU A 71 0.67 10.16 -2.85
N ALA A 72 1.85 9.89 -2.30
CA ALA A 72 2.68 10.93 -1.67
C ALA A 72 3.04 12.05 -2.65
N HIS A 73 3.44 11.68 -3.87
CA HIS A 73 3.76 12.61 -4.94
C HIS A 73 2.57 13.49 -5.35
N VAL A 74 1.38 12.90 -5.53
CA VAL A 74 0.15 13.63 -5.85
C VAL A 74 -0.24 14.61 -4.74
N LEU A 75 0.06 14.27 -3.48
CA LEU A 75 -0.12 15.16 -2.33
C LEU A 75 1.04 16.16 -2.14
N GLY A 76 1.96 16.26 -3.10
CA GLY A 76 3.03 17.25 -3.13
C GLY A 76 4.29 16.88 -2.35
N ALA A 77 4.38 15.66 -1.80
CA ALA A 77 5.59 15.20 -1.13
C ALA A 77 6.67 14.73 -2.14
N ARG A 78 7.93 14.77 -1.69
CA ARG A 78 9.04 14.22 -2.48
C ARG A 78 9.07 12.71 -2.33
N VAL A 79 9.42 12.04 -3.42
CA VAL A 79 9.72 10.61 -3.49
C VAL A 79 11.16 10.46 -3.96
N TYR A 80 11.94 9.62 -3.29
CA TYR A 80 13.38 9.52 -3.51
C TYR A 80 13.93 8.14 -3.14
N PRO A 81 15.08 7.74 -3.69
CA PRO A 81 15.78 6.53 -3.27
C PRO A 81 16.13 6.59 -1.79
N GLY A 82 15.79 5.55 -1.05
CA GLY A 82 16.21 5.36 0.31
C GLY A 82 17.65 4.84 0.41
N GLU A 83 18.23 4.91 1.61
CA GLU A 83 19.62 4.49 1.83
C GLU A 83 19.78 2.95 1.87
N VAL A 84 18.72 2.23 2.27
CA VAL A 84 18.73 0.78 2.46
C VAL A 84 17.51 0.11 1.84
N LYS A 85 17.67 -1.01 1.15
CA LYS A 85 16.52 -1.76 0.65
C LYS A 85 15.92 -2.60 1.78
N GLU A 86 14.61 -2.54 1.97
CA GLU A 86 13.86 -3.48 2.81
C GLU A 86 13.20 -4.52 1.89
N ILE A 87 13.65 -5.78 2.00
CA ILE A 87 13.14 -6.92 1.21
C ILE A 87 12.93 -8.11 2.14
N GLY A 88 11.68 -8.53 2.30
CA GLY A 88 11.28 -9.66 3.14
C GLY A 88 10.30 -9.28 4.26
N TRP A 89 10.25 -10.10 5.30
CA TRP A 89 9.36 -9.88 6.44
C TRP A 89 9.99 -8.93 7.48
N PHE A 90 9.28 -7.86 7.82
CA PHE A 90 9.72 -6.84 8.79
C PHE A 90 8.61 -6.55 9.79
N LYS A 91 9.03 -6.07 10.97
CA LYS A 91 8.11 -5.47 11.94
C LYS A 91 8.17 -3.95 11.81
N VAL A 92 7.02 -3.33 11.60
CA VAL A 92 6.86 -1.88 11.64
C VAL A 92 6.20 -1.49 12.96
N GLU A 93 6.61 -0.34 13.50
CA GLU A 93 6.01 0.27 14.68
C GLU A 93 4.80 1.09 14.24
N LEU A 94 3.63 0.82 14.81
CA LEU A 94 2.43 1.62 14.62
C LEU A 94 2.54 2.86 15.52
N THR A 95 2.26 4.04 14.96
CA THR A 95 2.23 5.27 15.76
C THR A 95 0.96 5.33 16.60
N GLU A 96 0.87 6.28 17.53
CA GLU A 96 -0.38 6.55 18.26
C GLU A 96 -1.56 6.83 17.30
N GLU A 97 -1.32 7.58 16.22
CA GLU A 97 -2.32 7.82 15.18
C GLU A 97 -2.71 6.51 14.46
N GLY A 98 -1.75 5.61 14.21
CA GLY A 98 -2.01 4.30 13.61
C GLY A 98 -2.83 3.37 14.50
N LEU A 99 -2.55 3.36 15.81
CA LEU A 99 -3.31 2.58 16.78
C LEU A 99 -4.74 3.12 17.01
N ASN A 100 -4.93 4.43 16.83
CA ASN A 100 -6.25 5.05 16.88
C ASN A 100 -7.06 4.91 15.57
N ASP A 101 -6.41 4.54 14.46
CA ASP A 101 -7.07 4.33 13.18
C ASP A 101 -7.74 2.94 13.11
N PRO A 102 -9.05 2.85 12.79
CA PRO A 102 -9.78 1.58 12.79
C PRO A 102 -9.27 0.53 11.81
N ALA A 103 -8.69 0.93 10.67
CA ALA A 103 -8.16 0.00 9.69
C ALA A 103 -6.74 -0.45 10.07
N ILE A 104 -5.88 0.49 10.47
CA ILE A 104 -4.47 0.21 10.74
C ILE A 104 -4.28 -0.60 12.01
N LYS A 105 -5.07 -0.34 13.07
CA LYS A 105 -4.98 -1.14 14.30
C LYS A 105 -5.24 -2.64 14.08
N GLU A 106 -5.98 -3.02 13.03
CA GLU A 106 -6.22 -4.44 12.69
C GLU A 106 -4.93 -5.16 12.30
N LEU A 107 -3.88 -4.43 11.92
CA LEU A 107 -2.57 -4.97 11.58
C LEU A 107 -1.70 -5.27 12.81
N GLU A 108 -2.11 -4.80 13.98
CA GLU A 108 -1.37 -5.00 15.22
C GLU A 108 -1.28 -6.49 15.61
N ILE A 109 -0.09 -6.90 16.05
CA ILE A 109 0.16 -8.24 16.57
C ILE A 109 -0.02 -8.20 18.08
N ASP A 110 -1.01 -8.93 18.59
CA ASP A 110 -1.18 -9.24 20.00
C ASP A 110 -1.10 -8.03 20.95
N GLY A 111 -1.56 -6.85 20.51
CA GLY A 111 -1.54 -5.61 21.31
C GLY A 111 -0.13 -5.03 21.53
N SER A 112 0.83 -5.36 20.67
CA SER A 112 2.25 -5.01 20.84
C SER A 112 2.66 -3.61 20.33
N GLY A 113 1.75 -2.88 19.68
CA GLY A 113 2.07 -1.66 18.96
C GLY A 113 2.79 -1.90 17.62
N ARG A 114 2.93 -3.16 17.18
CA ARG A 114 3.69 -3.54 15.97
C ARG A 114 2.86 -4.35 14.99
N ALA A 115 3.17 -4.21 13.71
CA ALA A 115 2.64 -5.04 12.64
C ALA A 115 3.78 -5.78 11.92
N GLU A 116 3.59 -7.05 11.59
CA GLU A 116 4.49 -7.81 10.72
C GLU A 116 3.96 -7.77 9.30
N VAL A 117 4.79 -7.24 8.40
CA VAL A 117 4.43 -6.87 7.03
C VAL A 117 5.54 -7.32 6.08
N PHE A 118 5.20 -7.46 4.80
CA PHE A 118 6.19 -7.80 3.79
C PHE A 118 6.69 -6.51 3.11
N GLN A 119 8.00 -6.34 3.03
CA GLN A 119 8.64 -5.22 2.37
C GLN A 119 9.24 -5.64 1.03
N TRP A 120 9.11 -4.78 0.03
CA TRP A 120 9.84 -4.88 -1.22
C TRP A 120 10.05 -3.51 -1.83
N HIS A 121 10.92 -2.71 -1.22
CA HIS A 121 11.18 -1.37 -1.73
C HIS A 121 12.63 -0.91 -1.52
N GLY A 122 13.06 0.00 -2.40
CA GLY A 122 14.30 0.75 -2.26
C GLY A 122 14.08 2.26 -2.21
N ASP A 123 12.91 2.74 -2.64
CA ASP A 123 12.52 4.15 -2.58
C ASP A 123 11.64 4.42 -1.36
N THR A 124 11.57 5.69 -0.95
CA THR A 124 10.73 6.18 0.15
C THR A 124 10.20 7.58 -0.18
N PHE A 125 9.49 8.19 0.75
CA PHE A 125 8.85 9.50 0.56
C PHE A 125 8.85 10.34 1.84
N ASP A 126 8.76 11.66 1.65
CA ASP A 126 8.43 12.60 2.73
C ASP A 126 6.95 12.44 3.13
N LEU A 127 6.61 12.76 4.38
CA LEU A 127 5.22 12.80 4.82
C LEU A 127 4.49 13.99 4.15
N PRO A 128 3.40 13.79 3.40
CA PRO A 128 2.66 14.90 2.82
C PRO A 128 2.08 15.86 3.86
N GLU A 129 1.94 17.14 3.51
CA GLU A 129 1.33 18.12 4.39
C GLU A 129 -0.13 17.74 4.72
N GLY A 130 -0.50 17.80 6.00
CA GLY A 130 -1.82 17.41 6.49
C GLY A 130 -2.06 15.89 6.57
N ALA A 131 -1.11 15.06 6.15
CA ALA A 131 -1.17 13.62 6.38
C ALA A 131 -0.68 13.26 7.80
N LYS A 132 -1.21 12.16 8.33
CA LYS A 132 -0.79 11.59 9.60
C LYS A 132 0.06 10.35 9.33
N ARG A 133 1.27 10.32 9.89
CA ARG A 133 2.09 9.10 9.90
C ARG A 133 1.45 8.06 10.82
N ILE A 134 1.23 6.87 10.31
CA ILE A 134 0.55 5.77 11.01
C ILE A 134 1.45 4.55 11.25
N ALA A 135 2.58 4.44 10.52
CA ALA A 135 3.60 3.43 10.79
C ALA A 135 5.00 3.93 10.41
N SER A 136 6.02 3.36 11.05
CA SER A 136 7.45 3.59 10.80
C SER A 136 8.28 2.31 10.97
N SER A 137 9.47 2.25 10.38
CA SER A 137 10.49 1.24 10.69
C SER A 137 11.75 1.92 11.25
N GLU A 138 12.73 1.12 11.67
CA GLU A 138 14.04 1.63 12.10
C GLU A 138 14.73 2.44 10.97
N ALA A 139 14.64 1.96 9.73
CA ALA A 139 15.28 2.58 8.58
C ALA A 139 14.46 3.75 8.01
N TYR A 140 13.12 3.65 8.04
CA TYR A 140 12.25 4.61 7.37
C TYR A 140 11.19 5.18 8.32
N PRO A 141 11.18 6.51 8.53
CA PRO A 141 10.16 7.14 9.37
C PRO A 141 8.77 7.04 8.75
N ASN A 142 8.65 6.94 7.42
CA ASN A 142 7.36 6.94 6.73
C ASN A 142 7.11 5.56 6.09
N GLN A 143 6.57 4.63 6.86
CA GLN A 143 6.12 3.33 6.33
C GLN A 143 4.65 3.33 5.93
N ALA A 144 3.85 4.16 6.58
CA ALA A 144 2.49 4.42 6.15
C ALA A 144 1.99 5.80 6.58
N PHE A 145 1.09 6.38 5.80
CA PHE A 145 0.33 7.58 6.19
C PHE A 145 -1.15 7.44 5.86
N VAL A 146 -1.98 8.20 6.58
CA VAL A 146 -3.38 8.44 6.24
C VAL A 146 -3.62 9.93 6.00
N TYR A 147 -4.41 10.24 4.97
CA TYR A 147 -4.85 11.59 4.61
C TYR A 147 -6.38 11.62 4.55
N ASN A 148 -7.00 12.67 5.10
CA ASN A 148 -8.46 12.84 5.17
C ASN A 148 -9.26 11.62 5.68
N ASN A 149 -8.63 10.75 6.49
CA ASN A 149 -9.18 9.53 7.11
C ASN A 149 -9.61 8.41 6.14
N ASN A 150 -9.45 8.58 4.83
CA ASN A 150 -9.87 7.60 3.82
C ASN A 150 -8.86 7.37 2.69
N VAL A 151 -7.74 8.09 2.71
CA VAL A 151 -6.63 7.94 1.76
C VAL A 151 -5.45 7.33 2.51
N TYR A 152 -5.19 6.04 2.26
CA TYR A 152 -4.15 5.26 2.91
C TYR A 152 -2.99 5.02 1.95
N ALA A 153 -1.78 5.20 2.44
CA ALA A 153 -0.55 4.85 1.74
C ALA A 153 0.23 3.86 2.61
N LEU A 154 0.47 2.66 2.09
CA LEU A 154 1.25 1.60 2.73
C LEU A 154 2.50 1.35 1.88
N GLN A 155 3.68 1.69 2.39
CA GLN A 155 4.93 1.37 1.69
C GLN A 155 5.15 -0.15 1.64
N PHE A 156 4.66 -0.85 2.66
CA PHE A 156 4.69 -2.31 2.80
C PHE A 156 3.46 -2.99 2.18
N HIS A 157 3.55 -4.31 2.09
CA HIS A 157 2.54 -5.20 1.53
C HIS A 157 1.84 -6.03 2.62
N ILE A 158 0.50 -6.01 2.59
CA ILE A 158 -0.38 -6.81 3.47
C ILE A 158 -1.22 -7.83 2.67
N GLU A 159 -1.03 -7.88 1.35
CA GLU A 159 -1.68 -8.81 0.42
C GLU A 159 -0.87 -10.07 0.11
N VAL A 160 0.35 -10.17 0.63
CA VAL A 160 1.33 -11.18 0.21
C VAL A 160 0.93 -12.57 0.67
N THR A 161 0.94 -13.50 -0.27
CA THR A 161 0.75 -14.93 0.00
C THR A 161 2.05 -15.68 -0.26
N PRO A 162 2.22 -16.91 0.27
CA PRO A 162 3.38 -17.74 -0.08
C PRO A 162 3.56 -17.90 -1.59
N GLU A 163 2.47 -17.95 -2.35
CA GLU A 163 2.49 -18.04 -3.81
C GLU A 163 2.98 -16.75 -4.47
N ILE A 164 2.58 -15.58 -3.97
CA ILE A 164 3.09 -14.29 -4.45
C ILE A 164 4.60 -14.21 -4.24
N ILE A 165 5.11 -14.64 -3.08
CA ILE A 165 6.55 -14.66 -2.81
C ILE A 165 7.26 -15.57 -3.83
N ARG A 166 6.75 -16.78 -4.08
CA ARG A 166 7.34 -17.68 -5.08
C ARG A 166 7.42 -17.04 -6.47
N GLN A 167 6.37 -16.36 -6.90
CA GLN A 167 6.33 -15.68 -8.20
C GLN A 167 7.31 -14.52 -8.26
N TRP A 168 7.39 -13.71 -7.21
CA TRP A 168 8.29 -12.57 -7.19
C TRP A 168 9.78 -12.97 -7.17
N PHE A 169 10.12 -14.12 -6.59
CA PHE A 169 11.47 -14.66 -6.52
C PHE A 169 11.76 -15.76 -7.55
N GLU A 170 10.88 -16.01 -8.53
CA GLU A 170 11.02 -17.13 -9.50
C GLU A 170 12.34 -17.07 -10.31
N HIS A 171 12.89 -15.87 -10.50
CA HIS A 171 14.12 -15.64 -11.24
C HIS A 171 15.26 -15.12 -10.37
N ASP A 172 15.12 -15.18 -9.05
CA ASP A 172 16.20 -14.80 -8.14
C ASP A 172 17.29 -15.88 -8.13
N GLU A 173 18.55 -15.45 -8.06
CA GLU A 173 19.69 -16.35 -7.97
C GLU A 173 19.82 -16.94 -6.55
N ASP A 174 19.29 -16.27 -5.53
CA ASP A 174 19.29 -16.71 -4.13
C ASP A 174 17.98 -17.40 -3.75
N THR A 175 17.87 -18.67 -4.15
CA THR A 175 16.68 -19.49 -3.90
C THR A 175 16.48 -19.81 -2.42
N ASP A 176 17.55 -19.86 -1.61
CA ASP A 176 17.47 -20.22 -0.20
C ASP A 176 16.77 -19.12 0.61
N ARG A 177 17.14 -17.86 0.37
CA ARG A 177 16.49 -16.70 0.98
C ARG A 177 15.00 -16.65 0.62
N ALA A 178 14.66 -16.89 -0.66
CA ALA A 178 13.27 -16.94 -1.11
C ALA A 178 12.47 -18.03 -0.40
N LEU A 179 13.04 -19.23 -0.25
CA LEU A 179 12.40 -20.35 0.45
C LEU A 179 12.19 -20.06 1.94
N GLU A 180 13.11 -19.36 2.61
CA GLU A 180 12.91 -18.92 3.99
C GLU A 180 11.73 -17.97 4.14
N MET A 181 11.60 -17.00 3.24
CA MET A 181 10.46 -16.07 3.24
C MET A 181 9.13 -16.77 2.98
N VAL A 182 9.12 -17.78 2.10
CA VAL A 182 7.95 -18.63 1.83
C VAL A 182 7.58 -19.46 3.07
N ARG A 183 8.56 -20.11 3.71
CA ARG A 183 8.31 -20.90 4.94
C ARG A 183 7.71 -20.04 6.04
N HIS A 184 8.31 -18.88 6.30
CA HIS A 184 7.77 -17.93 7.30
C HIS A 184 6.35 -17.50 6.94
N ALA A 185 6.10 -17.19 5.66
CA ALA A 185 4.76 -16.82 5.20
C ALA A 185 3.74 -17.92 5.48
N GLU A 186 4.08 -19.19 5.23
CA GLU A 186 3.20 -20.34 5.51
C GLU A 186 2.91 -20.50 7.00
N GLU A 187 3.90 -20.24 7.87
CA GLU A 187 3.75 -20.30 9.33
C GLU A 187 2.78 -19.24 9.86
N ILE A 188 2.89 -18.00 9.36
CA ILE A 188 2.09 -16.86 9.87
C ILE A 188 0.79 -16.62 9.08
N PHE A 189 0.58 -17.31 7.96
CA PHE A 189 -0.38 -16.92 6.91
C PHE A 189 -1.79 -16.67 7.46
N LYS A 190 -2.26 -17.55 8.34
CA LYS A 190 -3.62 -17.49 8.88
C LYS A 190 -3.87 -16.17 9.62
N ASP A 191 -2.97 -15.82 10.54
CA ASP A 191 -3.13 -14.63 11.38
C ASP A 191 -2.81 -13.36 10.59
N TYR A 192 -1.79 -13.41 9.72
CA TYR A 192 -1.48 -12.35 8.76
C TYR A 192 -2.68 -12.03 7.87
N LEU A 193 -3.30 -13.04 7.25
CA LEU A 193 -4.47 -12.86 6.40
C LEU A 193 -5.66 -12.33 7.20
N GLN A 194 -5.88 -12.81 8.43
CA GLN A 194 -6.95 -12.30 9.28
C GLN A 194 -6.81 -10.80 9.54
N ARG A 195 -5.60 -10.35 9.91
CA ARG A 195 -5.28 -8.93 10.14
C ARG A 195 -5.45 -8.09 8.88
N ALA A 196 -4.89 -8.55 7.74
CA ALA A 196 -5.05 -7.89 6.45
C ALA A 196 -6.52 -7.77 6.04
N MET A 197 -7.32 -8.83 6.22
CA MET A 197 -8.76 -8.78 5.94
C MET A 197 -9.52 -7.84 6.90
N GLY A 198 -9.06 -7.68 8.14
CA GLY A 198 -9.55 -6.65 9.07
C GLY A 198 -9.32 -5.24 8.53
N PHE A 199 -8.10 -4.95 8.06
CA PHE A 199 -7.78 -3.69 7.39
C PHE A 199 -8.70 -3.46 6.18
N TYR A 200 -8.79 -4.42 5.26
CA TYR A 200 -9.59 -4.28 4.04
C TYR A 200 -11.08 -4.09 4.34
N ARG A 201 -11.62 -4.77 5.35
CA ARG A 201 -13.01 -4.60 5.77
C ARG A 201 -13.28 -3.16 6.20
N ASN A 202 -12.41 -2.59 7.03
CA ASN A 202 -12.54 -1.20 7.48
C ASN A 202 -12.37 -0.22 6.30
N PHE A 203 -11.38 -0.42 5.44
CA PHE A 203 -11.16 0.40 4.25
C PHE A 203 -12.41 0.45 3.37
N PHE A 204 -12.96 -0.70 2.99
CA PHE A 204 -14.13 -0.79 2.10
C PHE A 204 -15.48 -0.42 2.76
N GLN A 205 -15.57 -0.43 4.11
CA GLN A 205 -16.79 -0.03 4.83
C GLN A 205 -16.84 1.49 5.12
N SER A 206 -15.69 2.15 5.24
CA SER A 206 -15.56 3.56 5.64
C SER A 206 -16.28 4.57 4.74
N SER A 207 -16.60 4.20 3.49
CA SER A 207 -17.24 5.07 2.49
C SER A 207 -18.76 4.93 2.40
N LEU A 208 -19.36 3.89 3.01
CA LEU A 208 -20.81 3.68 3.00
C LEU A 208 -21.56 4.59 4.00
N SER A 209 -20.85 5.20 4.94
CA SER A 209 -21.41 6.13 5.93
C SER A 209 -21.46 7.59 5.45
N ASN A 210 -20.75 7.93 4.37
CA ASN A 210 -20.65 9.30 3.84
C ASN A 210 -21.54 9.55 2.62
N ILE A 211 -22.29 8.54 2.16
CA ILE A 211 -23.35 8.70 1.16
C ILE A 211 -24.67 8.90 1.92
N LYS A 212 -24.96 10.15 2.28
CA LYS A 212 -26.28 10.60 2.74
C LYS A 212 -26.90 11.54 1.72
#